data_AF-A0A7Y5F456-F1
#
_entry.id   AF-A0A7Y5F456-F1
#
_cell.length_a   1.000
_cell.length_b   1.000
_cell.length_c   1.000
_cell.angle_alpha   90.00
_cell.angle_beta   90.00
_cell.angle_gamma   90.00
#
_symmetry.space_group_name_H-M   'P 1'
#
loop_
_entity.id
_entity.type
_entity.pdbx_description
1 polymer ?
#
loop_
_entity_poly.entity_id
_entity_poly.type
_entity_poly.pdbx_seq_one_letter_code
_entity_poly.pdbx_strand_id
1 'polypeptide(L)'
;MYPTPPPNSISQREYDNLIREGINAARAGNRALARRLLTRANSLSPNDARPYLWLSATTDDPHEQRDYLDKALACDPTLEAARQGLMKLNRQLGIHPEEAAYARDDRPPAWAEPGFDPNRDPHPLGDDDSSEAMVVEAETEVFECPQCGWRMYFDPDHNQMYCESCGHTMPVAEQLAADEAEAPLVRVMHTSAAHQWAVHQHRVACVKCGAVTVQETVQKSGQCPYCGHNQLVASKELQELLDPQVVALFKVKEKQAQKLAREWLNSGLFAPDDLGEGAKGLRLRPAYYPFWTFDGAIEARWSCEVQVGHDSRYARWEQRNGVYSEFFDDVLVPAVSALNKQEIADIEPFNLKDVVKFEPEQLAGWATLSYDRSMADASLLAREKVVRELRPRMYGMIEPGYEKRNVQIGAGSWSGMTYKHVLLPLWVGTYHYKGEEFHVLVNGQTGTVGGSKPKDTVKVIGVWAIGLVLLALLALGLSWLILTYGDDMLLWLQQQGQG
;
A
#
# COMPACT_ATOMS: atom_id res chain seq x y z
N MET A 1 10.48 18.06 17.50
CA MET A 1 10.49 19.46 17.01
C MET A 1 11.50 20.23 17.85
N TYR A 2 12.67 20.60 17.31
CA TYR A 2 13.52 21.58 18.00
C TYR A 2 12.80 22.94 17.91
N PRO A 3 12.64 23.68 19.01
CA PRO A 3 11.89 24.92 18.99
C PRO A 3 12.62 25.92 18.10
N THR A 4 11.91 26.48 17.12
CA THR A 4 12.37 27.67 16.40
C THR A 4 12.65 28.76 17.45
N PRO A 5 13.87 29.30 17.50
CA PRO A 5 14.22 30.24 18.55
C PRO A 5 13.35 31.50 18.45
N PRO A 6 12.99 32.14 19.58
CA PRO A 6 12.10 33.29 19.57
C PRO A 6 12.68 34.42 18.70
N PRO A 7 11.81 35.20 18.02
CA PRO A 7 12.26 36.34 17.23
C PRO A 7 13.03 37.31 18.15
N ASN A 8 14.28 37.64 17.76
CA ASN A 8 15.31 38.43 18.48
C ASN A 8 16.33 37.69 19.38
N SER A 9 16.41 36.36 19.33
CA SER A 9 17.53 35.62 19.95
C SER A 9 18.88 35.88 19.24
N ILE A 10 19.99 35.68 19.96
CA ILE A 10 21.36 35.79 19.40
C ILE A 10 21.53 34.83 18.21
N SER A 11 20.93 33.64 18.27
CA SER A 11 20.95 32.64 17.19
C SER A 11 20.17 33.08 15.94
N GLN A 12 19.06 33.82 16.07
CA GLN A 12 18.33 34.36 14.93
C GLN A 12 19.15 35.42 14.18
N ARG A 13 19.85 36.29 14.92
CA ARG A 13 20.73 37.31 14.30
C ARG A 13 21.92 36.68 13.61
N GLU A 14 22.51 35.65 14.21
CA GLU A 14 23.59 34.86 13.58
C GLU A 14 23.09 34.20 12.29
N TYR A 15 21.91 33.57 12.33
CA TYR A 15 21.28 32.98 11.15
C TYR A 15 21.05 34.00 10.03
N ASP A 16 20.44 35.14 10.32
CA ASP A 16 20.14 36.18 9.32
C ASP A 16 21.43 36.75 8.70
N ASN A 17 22.49 36.90 9.50
CA ASN A 17 23.81 37.32 9.01
C ASN A 17 24.44 36.26 8.08
N LEU A 18 24.41 34.98 8.48
CA LEU A 18 24.93 33.86 7.68
C LEU A 18 24.21 33.74 6.33
N ILE A 19 22.89 33.88 6.31
CA ILE A 19 22.09 33.91 5.08
C ILE A 19 22.50 35.09 4.19
N ARG A 20 22.54 36.31 4.75
CA ARG A 20 22.88 37.52 3.99
C ARG A 20 24.28 37.42 3.38
N GLU A 21 25.27 37.02 4.18
CA GLU A 21 26.66 36.88 3.72
C GLU A 21 26.83 35.72 2.74
N GLY A 22 26.16 34.58 2.97
CA GLY A 22 26.16 33.43 2.07
C GLY A 22 25.59 33.76 0.69
N ILE A 23 24.47 34.49 0.65
CA ILE A 23 23.85 34.96 -0.61
C ILE A 23 24.78 35.95 -1.33
N ASN A 24 25.38 36.89 -0.61
CA ASN A 24 26.32 37.85 -1.20
C ASN A 24 27.56 37.14 -1.76
N ALA A 25 28.10 36.15 -1.05
CA ALA A 25 29.21 35.33 -1.52
C ALA A 25 28.84 34.52 -2.77
N ALA A 26 27.64 33.94 -2.82
CA ALA A 26 27.15 33.21 -3.99
C ALA A 26 27.02 34.14 -5.22
N ARG A 27 26.43 35.33 -5.03
CA ARG A 27 26.31 36.36 -6.08
C ARG A 27 27.66 36.90 -6.56
N ALA A 28 28.64 36.97 -5.67
CA ALA A 28 30.00 37.36 -5.99
C ALA A 28 30.84 36.24 -6.64
N GLY A 29 30.26 35.05 -6.85
CA GLY A 29 30.95 33.89 -7.44
C GLY A 29 31.89 33.15 -6.48
N ASN A 30 31.93 33.52 -5.19
CA ASN A 30 32.74 32.84 -4.19
C ASN A 30 32.01 31.61 -3.64
N ARG A 31 31.98 30.54 -4.44
CA ARG A 31 31.22 29.30 -4.15
C ARG A 31 31.65 28.59 -2.87
N ALA A 32 32.95 28.56 -2.56
CA ALA A 32 33.47 27.90 -1.36
C ALA A 32 33.01 28.60 -0.08
N LEU A 33 33.08 29.95 -0.06
CA LEU A 33 32.59 30.73 1.08
C LEU A 33 31.07 30.64 1.20
N ALA A 34 30.34 30.74 0.08
CA ALA A 34 28.89 30.60 0.05
C ALA A 34 28.43 29.25 0.62
N ARG A 35 29.02 28.14 0.15
CA ARG A 35 28.69 26.78 0.62
C ARG A 35 28.90 26.67 2.13
N ARG A 36 30.05 27.10 2.65
CA ARG A 36 30.35 27.06 4.09
C ARG A 36 29.33 27.85 4.93
N LEU A 37 29.00 29.08 4.52
CA LEU A 37 28.08 29.95 5.25
C LEU A 37 26.64 29.42 5.21
N LEU A 38 26.18 28.95 4.06
CA LEU A 38 24.83 28.43 3.86
C LEU A 38 24.64 27.06 4.53
N THR A 39 25.64 26.17 4.53
CA THR A 39 25.59 24.91 5.29
C THR A 39 25.51 25.19 6.80
N ARG A 40 26.24 26.20 7.30
CA ARG A 40 26.12 26.62 8.71
C ARG A 40 24.75 27.22 9.01
N ALA A 41 24.19 28.05 8.12
CA ALA A 41 22.82 28.53 8.26
C ALA A 41 21.80 27.37 8.30
N ASN A 42 21.97 26.37 7.45
CA ASN A 42 21.14 25.17 7.43
C ASN A 42 21.21 24.39 8.76
N SER A 43 22.39 24.26 9.37
CA SER A 43 22.52 23.61 10.67
C SER A 43 21.78 24.32 11.81
N LEU A 44 21.59 25.64 11.70
CA LEU A 44 20.87 26.45 12.68
C LEU A 44 19.34 26.43 12.45
N SER A 45 18.90 26.33 11.20
CA SER A 45 17.47 26.26 10.84
C SER A 45 17.23 25.30 9.67
N PRO A 46 17.12 23.99 9.93
CA PRO A 46 17.01 22.96 8.89
C PRO A 46 15.73 23.00 8.05
N ASN A 47 14.70 23.72 8.53
CA ASN A 47 13.38 23.82 7.89
C ASN A 47 13.21 25.07 7.02
N ASP A 48 14.26 25.90 6.88
CA ASP A 48 14.21 27.07 6.00
C ASP A 48 14.65 26.69 4.59
N ALA A 49 13.86 27.07 3.58
CA ALA A 49 14.15 26.78 2.18
C ALA A 49 15.32 27.60 1.60
N ARG A 50 15.61 28.78 2.18
CA ARG A 50 16.58 29.75 1.61
C ARG A 50 18.01 29.21 1.52
N PRO A 51 18.59 28.56 2.56
CA PRO A 51 19.91 27.94 2.45
C PRO A 51 20.00 26.93 1.30
N TYR A 52 19.02 26.04 1.18
CA TYR A 52 19.00 25.00 0.15
C TYR A 52 18.93 25.58 -1.26
N LEU A 53 18.05 26.57 -1.49
CA LEU A 53 17.97 27.26 -2.77
C LEU A 53 19.33 27.84 -3.18
N TRP A 54 20.04 28.52 -2.28
CA TRP A 54 21.33 29.13 -2.60
C TRP A 54 22.49 28.13 -2.63
N LEU A 55 22.39 27.00 -1.92
CA LEU A 55 23.35 25.89 -2.02
C LEU A 55 23.37 25.26 -3.42
N SER A 56 22.21 25.20 -4.10
CA SER A 56 22.14 24.76 -5.50
C SER A 56 23.05 25.58 -6.42
N ALA A 57 23.25 26.88 -6.13
CA ALA A 57 24.12 27.75 -6.92
C ALA A 57 25.63 27.60 -6.61
N THR A 58 26.00 26.75 -5.63
CA THR A 58 27.39 26.57 -5.19
C THR A 58 28.10 25.36 -5.80
N THR A 59 27.38 24.54 -6.54
CA THR A 59 27.89 23.33 -7.21
C THR A 59 27.61 23.41 -8.71
N ASP A 60 28.43 22.74 -9.52
CA ASP A 60 28.21 22.56 -10.96
C ASP A 60 27.65 21.17 -11.30
N ASP A 61 27.60 20.25 -10.32
CA ASP A 61 27.05 18.91 -10.52
C ASP A 61 25.52 18.99 -10.64
N PRO A 62 24.93 18.65 -11.79
CA PRO A 62 23.49 18.72 -12.00
C PRO A 62 22.69 17.84 -11.03
N HIS A 63 23.24 16.73 -10.53
CA HIS A 63 22.54 15.88 -9.57
C HIS A 63 22.52 16.54 -8.18
N GLU A 64 23.65 17.06 -7.72
CA GLU A 64 23.74 17.79 -6.44
C GLU A 64 22.91 19.10 -6.47
N GLN A 65 22.87 19.80 -7.61
CA GLN A 65 21.99 20.96 -7.80
C GLN A 65 20.52 20.59 -7.61
N ARG A 66 20.10 19.45 -8.17
CA ARG A 66 18.73 18.95 -8.10
C ARG A 66 18.34 18.65 -6.66
N ASP A 67 19.19 17.90 -5.94
CA ASP A 67 18.97 17.55 -4.53
C ASP A 67 18.73 18.78 -3.65
N TYR A 68 19.52 19.85 -3.87
CA TYR A 68 19.35 21.09 -3.13
C TYR A 68 18.03 21.80 -3.45
N LEU A 69 17.59 21.78 -4.71
CA LEU A 69 16.31 22.38 -5.10
C LEU A 69 15.11 21.57 -4.60
N ASP A 70 15.20 20.24 -4.62
CA ASP A 70 14.19 19.33 -4.06
C ASP A 70 14.06 19.55 -2.54
N LYS A 71 15.18 19.66 -1.82
CA LYS A 71 15.20 20.00 -0.38
C LYS A 71 14.61 21.39 -0.10
N ALA A 72 14.83 22.37 -0.99
CA ALA A 72 14.23 23.69 -0.86
C ALA A 72 12.70 23.65 -1.02
N LEU A 73 12.18 22.88 -1.98
CA LEU A 73 10.74 22.68 -2.16
C LEU A 73 10.09 21.85 -1.06
N ALA A 74 10.83 20.91 -0.46
CA ALA A 74 10.36 20.20 0.72
C ALA A 74 10.16 21.14 1.93
N CYS A 75 10.95 22.21 2.03
CA CYS A 75 10.81 23.22 3.08
C CYS A 75 9.75 24.28 2.75
N ASP A 76 9.71 24.78 1.51
CA ASP A 76 8.70 25.71 1.00
C ASP A 76 8.25 25.30 -0.40
N PRO A 77 7.12 24.57 -0.51
CA PRO A 77 6.61 24.12 -1.80
C PRO A 77 6.24 25.27 -2.73
N THR A 78 5.98 26.47 -2.21
CA THR A 78 5.57 27.66 -3.00
C THR A 78 6.76 28.44 -3.56
N LEU A 79 7.98 28.00 -3.30
CA LEU A 79 9.21 28.67 -3.72
C LEU A 79 9.44 28.57 -5.23
N GLU A 80 8.92 29.55 -5.96
CA GLU A 80 8.94 29.62 -7.42
C GLU A 80 10.36 29.48 -8.03
N ALA A 81 11.36 30.08 -7.37
CA ALA A 81 12.75 30.00 -7.84
C ALA A 81 13.29 28.55 -7.86
N ALA A 82 12.90 27.73 -6.88
CA ALA A 82 13.33 26.33 -6.82
C ALA A 82 12.62 25.49 -7.90
N ARG A 83 11.31 25.73 -8.12
CA ARG A 83 10.55 25.08 -9.21
C ARG A 83 11.12 25.39 -10.58
N GLN A 84 11.42 26.66 -10.85
CA GLN A 84 12.00 27.09 -12.12
C GLN A 84 13.42 26.52 -12.32
N GLY A 85 14.20 26.41 -11.25
CA GLY A 85 15.51 25.75 -11.26
C GLY A 85 15.40 24.28 -11.67
N LEU A 86 14.52 23.52 -11.01
CA LEU A 86 14.29 22.11 -11.31
C LEU A 86 13.77 21.90 -12.72
N MET A 87 12.84 22.73 -13.19
CA MET A 87 12.32 22.62 -14.56
C MET A 87 13.43 22.75 -15.62
N LYS A 88 14.38 23.67 -15.41
CA LYS A 88 15.54 23.85 -16.30
C LYS A 88 16.51 22.68 -16.22
N LEU A 89 16.77 22.21 -15.00
CA LEU A 89 17.72 21.13 -14.72
C LEU A 89 17.21 19.77 -15.23
N ASN A 90 15.94 19.50 -15.02
CA ASN A 90 15.25 18.31 -15.54
C ASN A 90 15.35 18.26 -17.07
N ARG A 91 15.16 19.39 -17.77
CA ARG A 91 15.38 19.47 -19.22
C ARG A 91 16.82 19.16 -19.63
N GLN A 92 17.82 19.62 -18.87
CA GLN A 92 19.23 19.34 -19.14
C GLN A 92 19.60 17.86 -18.90
N LEU A 93 18.94 17.23 -17.94
CA LEU A 93 19.14 15.82 -17.57
C LEU A 93 18.31 14.84 -18.40
N GLY A 94 17.51 15.32 -19.37
CA GLY A 94 16.59 14.47 -20.15
C GLY A 94 15.41 13.91 -19.33
N ILE A 95 15.13 14.52 -18.18
CA ILE A 95 14.04 14.14 -17.27
C ILE A 95 12.84 15.00 -17.65
N HIS A 96 11.83 14.42 -18.30
CA HIS A 96 10.64 15.15 -18.73
C HIS A 96 9.58 15.17 -17.61
N PRO A 97 9.21 16.34 -17.03
CA PRO A 97 8.20 16.41 -15.97
C PRO A 97 6.80 15.96 -16.40
N GLU A 98 6.56 15.94 -17.72
CA GLU A 98 5.24 15.69 -18.33
C GLU A 98 4.98 14.20 -18.62
N GLU A 99 6.02 13.35 -18.62
CA GLU A 99 5.88 11.88 -18.73
C GLU A 99 5.36 11.25 -17.43
N ALA A 100 5.52 11.93 -16.29
CA ALA A 100 5.06 11.45 -14.98
C ALA A 100 3.63 11.88 -14.62
N ALA A 101 2.98 12.77 -15.40
CA ALA A 101 1.72 13.39 -14.96
C ALA A 101 0.50 13.14 -15.86
N TYR A 102 0.60 12.99 -17.18
CA TYR A 102 -0.57 12.75 -18.05
C TYR A 102 -0.21 12.06 -19.38
N ALA A 103 -0.33 10.73 -19.45
CA ALA A 103 -0.55 10.06 -20.73
C ALA A 103 -2.03 10.20 -21.13
N ARG A 104 -2.37 11.28 -21.84
CA ARG A 104 -3.42 11.24 -22.85
C ARG A 104 -2.73 11.13 -24.20
N ASP A 105 -2.68 9.90 -24.69
CA ASP A 105 -2.15 9.57 -26.00
C ASP A 105 -3.13 10.07 -27.07
N ASP A 106 -2.78 11.15 -27.77
CA ASP A 106 -3.49 11.61 -28.97
C ASP A 106 -2.94 10.94 -30.25
N ARG A 107 -2.07 9.93 -30.15
CA ARG A 107 -1.70 9.13 -31.32
C ARG A 107 -2.87 8.23 -31.70
N PRO A 108 -3.26 8.18 -32.99
CA PRO A 108 -4.24 7.21 -33.43
C PRO A 108 -3.70 5.80 -33.14
N PRO A 109 -4.54 4.87 -32.67
CA PRO A 109 -4.12 3.53 -32.33
C PRO A 109 -3.44 2.85 -33.54
N ALA A 110 -2.45 2.00 -33.29
CA ALA A 110 -1.56 1.43 -34.32
C ALA A 110 -2.26 0.78 -35.54
N TRP A 111 -3.53 0.39 -35.42
CA TRP A 111 -4.34 -0.12 -36.53
C TRP A 111 -4.78 0.96 -37.54
N ALA A 112 -4.64 2.24 -37.20
CA ALA A 112 -5.00 3.39 -38.01
C ALA A 112 -3.78 4.04 -38.70
N GLU A 113 -2.57 3.47 -38.54
CA GLU A 113 -1.41 3.90 -39.32
C GLU A 113 -1.43 3.34 -40.75
N PRO A 114 -1.07 4.14 -41.77
CA PRO A 114 -0.94 3.65 -43.14
C PRO A 114 0.16 2.57 -43.23
N GLY A 115 -0.24 1.30 -43.41
CA GLY A 115 0.70 0.18 -43.56
C GLY A 115 0.59 -0.93 -42.50
N PHE A 116 -0.35 -0.83 -41.56
CA PHE A 116 -0.65 -1.92 -40.62
C PHE A 116 -1.34 -3.09 -41.33
N ASP A 117 -0.65 -4.24 -41.41
CA ASP A 117 -1.23 -5.51 -41.90
C ASP A 117 -1.47 -6.46 -40.70
N PRO A 118 -2.73 -6.76 -40.37
CA PRO A 118 -3.08 -7.58 -39.19
C PRO A 118 -2.69 -9.06 -39.31
N ASN A 119 -2.20 -9.53 -40.47
CA ASN A 119 -1.87 -10.94 -40.69
C ASN A 119 -0.37 -11.24 -40.84
N ARG A 120 0.51 -10.28 -40.53
CA ARG A 120 1.97 -10.48 -40.62
C ARG A 120 2.50 -11.14 -39.34
N ASP A 121 2.92 -12.40 -39.44
CA ASP A 121 3.57 -13.11 -38.33
C ASP A 121 4.87 -12.41 -37.90
N PRO A 122 5.13 -12.25 -36.58
CA PRO A 122 6.35 -11.62 -36.10
C PRO A 122 7.54 -12.57 -36.24
N HIS A 123 8.44 -12.25 -37.17
CA HIS A 123 9.76 -12.88 -37.24
C HIS A 123 10.68 -12.31 -36.14
N PRO A 124 11.60 -13.10 -35.55
CA PRO A 124 12.50 -12.62 -34.51
C PRO A 124 13.48 -11.60 -35.08
N LEU A 125 13.65 -10.48 -34.37
CA LEU A 125 14.61 -9.44 -34.70
C LEU A 125 16.02 -10.01 -34.71
N GLY A 126 16.75 -9.70 -35.77
CA GLY A 126 18.12 -10.13 -36.02
C GLY A 126 19.12 -9.50 -35.07
N ASP A 127 20.22 -10.23 -34.93
CA ASP A 127 21.40 -9.93 -34.14
C ASP A 127 22.16 -8.74 -34.76
N ASP A 128 22.17 -7.59 -34.08
CA ASP A 128 23.21 -6.56 -34.21
C ASP A 128 22.99 -5.48 -33.12
N ASP A 129 23.75 -5.57 -32.02
CA ASP A 129 24.72 -4.54 -31.61
C ASP A 129 25.25 -4.87 -30.21
N SER A 130 26.57 -4.93 -30.12
CA SER A 130 27.37 -5.33 -28.98
C SER A 130 27.47 -4.20 -27.95
N SER A 131 26.44 -4.04 -27.11
CA SER A 131 26.64 -3.48 -25.77
C SER A 131 26.62 -4.63 -24.77
N GLU A 132 27.79 -5.04 -24.29
CA GLU A 132 27.90 -5.91 -23.11
C GLU A 132 27.10 -5.26 -21.98
N ALA A 133 25.91 -5.80 -21.73
CA ALA A 133 25.11 -5.42 -20.58
C ALA A 133 25.93 -5.79 -19.34
N MET A 134 26.44 -4.76 -18.67
CA MET A 134 27.11 -4.90 -17.38
C MET A 134 26.12 -5.58 -16.43
N VAL A 135 26.36 -6.86 -16.13
CA VAL A 135 25.62 -7.60 -15.11
C VAL A 135 26.03 -6.98 -13.79
N VAL A 136 25.20 -6.07 -13.27
CA VAL A 136 25.32 -5.66 -11.87
C VAL A 136 24.77 -6.82 -11.07
N GLU A 137 25.67 -7.63 -10.52
CA GLU A 137 25.35 -8.63 -9.51
C GLU A 137 24.55 -7.92 -8.41
N ALA A 138 23.34 -8.40 -8.17
CA ALA A 138 22.55 -7.91 -7.07
C ALA A 138 23.22 -8.41 -5.79
N GLU A 139 23.86 -7.50 -5.05
CA GLU A 139 24.45 -7.78 -3.74
C GLU A 139 23.32 -8.18 -2.77
N THR A 140 23.06 -9.48 -2.65
CA THR A 140 22.37 -10.00 -1.48
C THR A 140 23.36 -9.94 -0.33
N GLU A 141 23.05 -9.17 0.71
CA GLU A 141 23.87 -9.10 1.92
C GLU A 141 24.01 -10.52 2.51
N VAL A 142 25.20 -11.10 2.39
CA VAL A 142 25.49 -12.46 2.86
C VAL A 142 25.96 -12.37 4.30
N PHE A 143 25.17 -12.91 5.22
CA PHE A 143 25.54 -13.01 6.63
C PHE A 143 26.46 -14.21 6.86
N GLU A 144 27.69 -13.95 7.32
CA GLU A 144 28.69 -15.00 7.58
C GLU A 144 28.62 -15.50 9.03
N CYS A 145 28.78 -16.82 9.21
CA CYS A 145 28.78 -17.44 10.52
C CYS A 145 30.06 -17.09 11.28
N PRO A 146 29.98 -16.54 12.51
CA PRO A 146 31.17 -16.16 13.28
C PRO A 146 32.03 -17.36 13.71
N GLN A 147 31.48 -18.59 13.67
CA GLN A 147 32.19 -19.80 14.09
C GLN A 147 32.93 -20.49 12.93
N CYS A 148 32.41 -20.44 11.71
CA CYS A 148 32.96 -21.23 10.59
C CYS A 148 33.09 -20.47 9.26
N GLY A 149 32.61 -19.22 9.17
CA GLY A 149 32.62 -18.41 7.95
C GLY A 149 31.62 -18.83 6.88
N TRP A 150 30.80 -19.85 7.12
CA TRP A 150 29.76 -20.26 6.17
C TRP A 150 28.52 -19.36 6.29
N ARG A 151 27.72 -19.26 5.22
CA ARG A 151 26.51 -18.41 5.22
C ARG A 151 25.51 -18.81 6.32
N MET A 152 24.83 -17.82 6.87
CA MET A 152 23.74 -17.99 7.83
C MET A 152 22.38 -17.76 7.16
N TYR A 153 21.36 -18.39 7.73
CA TYR A 153 19.97 -18.28 7.31
C TYR A 153 19.11 -17.89 8.51
N PHE A 154 18.01 -17.21 8.25
CA PHE A 154 17.04 -16.88 9.28
C PHE A 154 16.03 -18.01 9.50
N ASP A 155 15.83 -18.39 10.76
CA ASP A 155 14.79 -19.30 11.23
C ASP A 155 13.63 -18.51 11.87
N PRO A 156 12.46 -18.43 11.21
CA PRO A 156 11.29 -17.67 11.66
C PRO A 156 10.57 -18.33 12.84
N ASP A 157 10.70 -19.65 13.01
CA ASP A 157 10.01 -20.39 14.08
C ASP A 157 10.64 -20.11 15.46
N HIS A 158 11.93 -19.74 15.46
CA HIS A 158 12.72 -19.47 16.65
C HIS A 158 13.27 -18.03 16.70
N ASN A 159 13.02 -17.22 15.67
CA ASN A 159 13.54 -15.85 15.52
C ASN A 159 15.06 -15.76 15.74
N GLN A 160 15.81 -16.61 15.04
CA GLN A 160 17.26 -16.70 15.18
C GLN A 160 17.93 -16.97 13.83
N MET A 161 19.17 -16.54 13.70
CA MET A 161 20.06 -16.94 12.63
C MET A 161 20.61 -18.34 12.93
N TYR A 162 20.70 -19.21 11.91
CA TYR A 162 21.30 -20.53 12.01
C TYR A 162 22.26 -20.81 10.84
N CYS A 163 23.30 -21.59 11.09
CA CYS A 163 24.26 -22.04 10.09
C CYS A 163 24.05 -23.52 9.76
N GLU A 164 23.74 -23.86 8.50
CA GLU A 164 23.53 -25.27 8.11
C GLU A 164 24.83 -26.09 8.12
N SER A 165 25.99 -25.44 8.00
CA SER A 165 27.29 -26.13 7.95
C SER A 165 27.74 -26.64 9.32
N CYS A 166 27.67 -25.79 10.36
CA CYS A 166 28.19 -26.12 11.69
C CYS A 166 27.11 -26.20 12.79
N GLY A 167 25.87 -25.81 12.50
CA GLY A 167 24.76 -25.81 13.47
C GLY A 167 24.77 -24.64 14.46
N HIS A 168 25.67 -23.65 14.30
CA HIS A 168 25.70 -22.46 15.14
C HIS A 168 24.39 -21.66 15.02
N THR A 169 23.87 -21.15 16.14
CA THR A 169 22.69 -20.30 16.17
C THR A 169 22.96 -19.00 16.92
N MET A 170 22.27 -17.92 16.52
CA MET A 170 22.39 -16.60 17.12
C MET A 170 21.02 -15.91 17.12
N PRO A 171 20.51 -15.43 18.26
CA PRO A 171 19.22 -14.76 18.31
C PRO A 171 19.27 -13.42 17.55
N VAL A 172 18.15 -13.04 16.93
CA VAL A 172 17.98 -11.71 16.34
C VAL A 172 17.32 -10.79 17.37
N ALA A 173 17.72 -9.52 17.41
CA ALA A 173 17.18 -8.57 18.38
C ALA A 173 15.66 -8.37 18.18
N GLU A 174 14.92 -8.46 19.28
CA GLU A 174 13.49 -8.16 19.34
C GLU A 174 13.30 -6.82 20.05
N GLN A 175 13.22 -5.74 19.28
CA GLN A 175 12.86 -4.43 19.80
C GLN A 175 11.49 -4.03 19.25
N LEU A 176 10.46 -4.04 20.10
CA LEU A 176 9.14 -3.52 19.72
C LEU A 176 9.27 -2.09 19.22
N ALA A 177 8.69 -1.81 18.06
CA ALA A 177 8.86 -0.54 17.37
C ALA A 177 7.57 -0.03 16.73
N ALA A 178 6.41 -0.56 17.14
CA ALA A 178 5.12 -0.22 16.56
C ALA A 178 4.87 1.29 16.51
N ASP A 179 5.06 2.01 17.63
CA ASP A 179 4.76 3.45 17.71
C ASP A 179 5.95 4.34 17.29
N GLU A 180 7.18 3.82 17.37
CA GLU A 180 8.41 4.60 17.11
C GLU A 180 8.82 4.62 15.63
N ALA A 181 8.32 3.68 14.84
CA ALA A 181 8.69 3.49 13.44
C ALA A 181 7.95 4.40 12.45
N GLU A 182 6.95 5.15 12.91
CA GLU A 182 6.16 6.03 12.05
C GLU A 182 6.99 7.20 11.50
N ALA A 183 6.92 7.37 10.18
CA ALA A 183 7.57 8.47 9.49
C ALA A 183 6.53 9.49 8.98
N PRO A 184 6.77 10.81 9.11
CA PRO A 184 5.87 11.82 8.56
C PRO A 184 5.78 11.70 7.04
N LEU A 185 4.56 11.48 6.54
CA LEU A 185 4.29 11.26 5.11
C LEU A 185 4.83 12.42 4.25
N VAL A 186 4.59 13.65 4.68
CA VAL A 186 5.01 14.88 3.98
C VAL A 186 6.52 14.96 3.74
N ARG A 187 7.34 14.37 4.61
CA ARG A 187 8.80 14.43 4.49
C ARG A 187 9.30 13.61 3.31
N VAL A 188 8.60 12.53 3.00
CA VAL A 188 9.04 11.53 2.01
C VAL A 188 8.26 11.69 0.71
N MET A 189 7.02 12.20 0.75
CA MET A 189 6.16 12.43 -0.43
C MET A 189 6.78 13.32 -1.53
N HIS A 190 7.82 14.08 -1.24
CA HIS A 190 8.50 14.91 -2.26
C HIS A 190 9.77 14.27 -2.83
N THR A 191 10.11 13.05 -2.38
CA THR A 191 11.29 12.30 -2.83
C THR A 191 10.93 11.33 -3.94
N SER A 192 11.91 10.98 -4.78
CA SER A 192 11.83 9.87 -5.74
C SER A 192 11.33 8.58 -5.07
N ALA A 193 11.90 8.24 -3.92
CA ALA A 193 11.60 7.02 -3.17
C ALA A 193 10.10 6.84 -2.82
N ALA A 194 9.36 7.93 -2.57
CA ALA A 194 7.92 7.86 -2.30
C ALA A 194 7.08 7.45 -3.50
N HIS A 195 7.51 7.83 -4.70
CA HIS A 195 6.79 7.61 -5.95
C HIS A 195 7.32 6.42 -6.73
N GLN A 196 8.48 5.91 -6.32
CA GLN A 196 9.10 4.75 -6.92
C GLN A 196 8.61 3.47 -6.26
N TRP A 197 8.55 2.44 -7.07
CA TRP A 197 8.32 1.06 -6.70
C TRP A 197 9.33 0.21 -7.47
N ALA A 198 9.45 -1.07 -7.14
CA ALA A 198 10.44 -1.94 -7.77
C ALA A 198 10.10 -2.26 -9.24
N VAL A 199 10.18 -1.25 -10.11
CA VAL A 199 10.27 -1.41 -11.58
C VAL A 199 11.71 -1.58 -12.00
N HIS A 200 12.65 -1.30 -11.10
CA HIS A 200 14.01 -1.04 -11.49
C HIS A 200 14.92 -1.76 -10.51
N GLN A 201 15.02 -3.09 -10.70
CA GLN A 201 16.19 -3.95 -10.45
C GLN A 201 16.02 -5.16 -11.39
N HIS A 202 17.10 -5.84 -11.82
CA HIS A 202 17.04 -7.15 -12.50
C HIS A 202 16.50 -8.24 -11.55
N ARG A 203 15.28 -8.03 -11.06
CA ARG A 203 14.53 -8.88 -10.19
C ARG A 203 13.35 -9.39 -10.98
N VAL A 204 13.05 -10.65 -10.74
CA VAL A 204 12.04 -11.36 -11.46
C VAL A 204 10.81 -11.41 -10.57
N ALA A 205 9.77 -10.64 -10.94
CA ALA A 205 8.53 -10.60 -10.19
C ALA A 205 7.58 -11.71 -10.64
N CYS A 206 7.09 -12.50 -9.69
CA CYS A 206 6.04 -13.48 -9.90
C CYS A 206 4.69 -12.76 -9.98
N VAL A 207 4.07 -12.79 -11.15
CA VAL A 207 2.74 -12.18 -11.39
C VAL A 207 1.62 -12.80 -10.55
N LYS A 208 1.84 -14.00 -10.01
CA LYS A 208 0.84 -14.73 -9.22
C LYS A 208 0.89 -14.41 -7.73
N CYS A 209 2.07 -14.40 -7.13
CA CYS A 209 2.21 -14.19 -5.68
C CYS A 209 2.88 -12.86 -5.31
N GLY A 210 3.31 -12.07 -6.29
CA GLY A 210 4.02 -10.81 -6.08
C GLY A 210 5.48 -11.00 -5.65
N ALA A 211 6.02 -12.23 -5.72
CA ALA A 211 7.39 -12.48 -5.28
C ALA A 211 8.42 -11.91 -6.22
N VAL A 212 9.20 -10.97 -5.71
CA VAL A 212 10.28 -10.34 -6.44
C VAL A 212 11.57 -11.03 -6.03
N THR A 213 12.00 -12.00 -6.82
CA THR A 213 13.25 -12.72 -6.56
C THR A 213 14.40 -12.05 -7.30
N VAL A 214 15.49 -11.79 -6.59
CA VAL A 214 16.79 -11.55 -7.20
C VAL A 214 17.30 -12.88 -7.76
N GLN A 215 17.43 -13.02 -9.08
CA GLN A 215 18.07 -14.19 -9.70
C GLN A 215 19.28 -13.72 -10.51
N GLU A 216 20.49 -14.20 -10.16
CA GLU A 216 21.77 -13.82 -10.78
C GLU A 216 21.91 -14.25 -12.25
N THR A 217 21.17 -15.27 -12.66
CA THR A 217 21.15 -15.76 -14.04
C THR A 217 19.83 -16.48 -14.23
N VAL A 218 19.26 -16.39 -15.44
CA VAL A 218 18.08 -17.14 -15.88
C VAL A 218 18.39 -18.65 -15.83
N GLN A 219 18.42 -19.24 -14.64
CA GLN A 219 18.47 -20.69 -14.47
C GLN A 219 17.08 -21.21 -14.80
N LYS A 220 16.99 -21.76 -16.02
CA LYS A 220 16.07 -22.75 -16.65
C LYS A 220 14.76 -23.23 -15.97
N SER A 221 14.49 -23.03 -14.70
CA SER A 221 13.15 -23.17 -14.13
C SER A 221 12.53 -21.77 -14.04
N GLY A 222 11.69 -21.38 -15.00
CA GLY A 222 10.89 -20.15 -14.91
C GLY A 222 9.90 -20.11 -13.74
N GLN A 223 10.06 -20.96 -12.73
CA GLN A 223 9.11 -21.26 -11.68
C GLN A 223 9.45 -20.52 -10.37
N CYS A 224 8.52 -19.70 -9.90
CA CYS A 224 8.64 -18.94 -8.66
C CYS A 224 8.87 -19.88 -7.44
N PRO A 225 9.91 -19.65 -6.63
CA PRO A 225 10.22 -20.49 -5.46
C PRO A 225 9.21 -20.35 -4.32
N TYR A 226 8.29 -19.40 -4.39
CA TYR A 226 7.22 -19.21 -3.40
C TYR A 226 5.97 -19.98 -3.80
N CYS A 227 5.36 -19.63 -4.92
CA CYS A 227 4.06 -20.18 -5.32
C CYS A 227 4.13 -21.22 -6.44
N GLY A 228 5.31 -21.48 -7.02
CA GLY A 228 5.45 -22.45 -8.11
C GLY A 228 4.95 -21.95 -9.46
N HIS A 229 4.76 -20.64 -9.66
CA HIS A 229 4.22 -20.07 -10.90
C HIS A 229 5.33 -19.81 -11.93
N ASN A 230 5.06 -20.11 -13.21
CA ASN A 230 6.08 -20.14 -14.27
C ASN A 230 6.31 -18.79 -15.00
N GLN A 231 5.68 -17.71 -14.55
CA GLN A 231 5.78 -16.41 -15.20
C GLN A 231 6.42 -15.40 -14.27
N LEU A 232 7.54 -14.90 -14.77
CA LEU A 232 8.61 -14.27 -14.02
C LEU A 232 9.10 -13.16 -14.95
N VAL A 233 8.79 -11.89 -14.64
CA VAL A 233 9.04 -10.73 -15.54
C VAL A 233 10.32 -10.01 -15.09
N ALA A 234 11.24 -9.77 -16.01
CA ALA A 234 12.48 -9.02 -15.77
C ALA A 234 12.28 -7.52 -16.05
N SER A 235 12.89 -6.66 -15.24
CA SER A 235 12.88 -5.22 -15.45
C SER A 235 14.27 -4.61 -15.18
N LYS A 236 14.55 -3.43 -15.75
CA LYS A 236 15.87 -2.78 -15.83
C LYS A 236 15.90 -1.50 -15.01
N GLU A 237 17.08 -0.94 -14.71
CA GLU A 237 17.41 0.20 -13.83
C GLU A 237 17.39 -0.10 -12.31
N LEU A 238 17.82 0.85 -11.46
CA LEU A 238 18.23 0.66 -10.07
C LEU A 238 17.90 1.95 -9.30
N GLN A 239 16.87 2.01 -8.45
CA GLN A 239 16.60 3.22 -7.62
C GLN A 239 16.01 2.93 -6.22
N GLU A 240 16.22 3.92 -5.35
CA GLU A 240 16.00 4.05 -3.90
C GLU A 240 14.60 3.62 -3.43
N LEU A 241 14.44 2.35 -3.07
CA LEU A 241 13.23 1.89 -2.38
C LEU A 241 13.27 2.28 -0.90
N LEU A 242 12.10 2.47 -0.31
CA LEU A 242 11.94 2.69 1.13
C LEU A 242 12.08 1.36 1.85
N ASP A 243 13.11 1.23 2.67
CA ASP A 243 13.31 0.05 3.50
C ASP A 243 12.14 -0.15 4.48
N PRO A 244 11.81 -1.41 4.82
CA PRO A 244 10.88 -1.69 5.91
C PRO A 244 11.36 -1.04 7.21
N GLN A 245 10.49 -0.35 7.93
CA GLN A 245 10.82 0.11 9.28
C GLN A 245 10.58 -0.98 10.33
N VAL A 246 9.62 -1.87 10.08
CA VAL A 246 9.22 -2.92 11.02
C VAL A 246 8.87 -4.24 10.34
N VAL A 247 8.94 -5.32 11.12
CA VAL A 247 8.52 -6.67 10.72
C VAL A 247 7.68 -7.29 11.84
N ALA A 248 6.63 -8.02 11.48
CA ALA A 248 5.90 -8.88 12.42
C ALA A 248 6.54 -10.27 12.49
N LEU A 249 6.66 -10.85 13.68
CA LEU A 249 7.23 -12.19 13.83
C LEU A 249 6.16 -13.28 13.63
N PHE A 250 6.56 -14.44 13.11
CA PHE A 250 5.70 -15.61 13.05
C PHE A 250 5.37 -16.08 14.48
N LYS A 251 4.08 -16.16 14.79
CA LYS A 251 3.56 -16.76 16.04
C LYS A 251 2.95 -18.14 15.79
N VAL A 252 2.43 -18.34 14.58
CA VAL A 252 1.89 -19.62 14.10
C VAL A 252 3.00 -20.40 13.39
N LYS A 253 3.34 -21.56 13.93
CA LYS A 253 4.36 -22.46 13.36
C LYS A 253 3.84 -23.20 12.12
N GLU A 254 4.74 -23.66 11.26
CA GLU A 254 4.40 -24.31 9.98
C GLU A 254 3.37 -25.45 10.14
N LYS A 255 3.59 -26.36 11.09
CA LYS A 255 2.71 -27.52 11.32
C LYS A 255 1.29 -27.10 11.72
N GLN A 256 1.17 -26.01 12.48
CA GLN A 256 -0.11 -25.46 12.89
C GLN A 256 -0.79 -24.78 11.70
N ALA A 257 -0.07 -24.00 10.91
CA ALA A 257 -0.58 -23.37 9.70
C ALA A 257 -1.10 -24.41 8.70
N GLN A 258 -0.36 -25.51 8.47
CA GLN A 258 -0.81 -26.59 7.59
C GLN A 258 -2.10 -27.26 8.09
N LYS A 259 -2.24 -27.44 9.41
CA LYS A 259 -3.45 -27.99 10.01
C LYS A 259 -4.65 -27.05 9.78
N LEU A 260 -4.49 -25.75 10.08
CA LEU A 260 -5.52 -24.74 9.90
C LEU A 260 -5.96 -24.63 8.43
N ALA A 261 -5.01 -24.64 7.49
CA ALA A 261 -5.31 -24.60 6.07
C ALA A 261 -6.13 -25.82 5.61
N ARG A 262 -5.80 -27.02 6.10
CA ARG A 262 -6.57 -28.25 5.80
C ARG A 262 -7.97 -28.22 6.40
N GLU A 263 -8.11 -27.78 7.64
CA GLU A 263 -9.42 -27.62 8.29
C GLU A 263 -10.28 -26.61 7.54
N TRP A 264 -9.69 -25.49 7.13
CA TRP A 264 -10.36 -24.49 6.31
C TRP A 264 -10.80 -25.09 4.97
N LEU A 265 -9.94 -25.81 4.24
CA LEU A 265 -10.30 -26.45 2.97
C LEU A 265 -11.46 -27.45 3.08
N ASN A 266 -11.56 -28.14 4.22
CA ASN A 266 -12.63 -29.09 4.50
C ASN A 266 -13.94 -28.43 4.99
N SER A 267 -13.98 -27.11 5.08
CA SER A 267 -15.12 -26.34 5.58
C SER A 267 -15.72 -25.43 4.49
N GLY A 268 -17.00 -25.13 4.63
CA GLY A 268 -17.72 -24.18 3.77
C GLY A 268 -18.89 -24.82 3.03
N LEU A 269 -20.04 -24.14 3.04
CA LEU A 269 -21.30 -24.62 2.47
C LEU A 269 -21.22 -24.92 0.96
N PHE A 270 -20.38 -24.20 0.23
CA PHE A 270 -20.26 -24.29 -1.23
C PHE A 270 -18.97 -24.96 -1.70
N ALA A 271 -18.15 -25.49 -0.79
CA ALA A 271 -16.93 -26.21 -1.16
C ALA A 271 -17.29 -27.63 -1.65
N PRO A 272 -16.62 -28.16 -2.69
CA PRO A 272 -16.74 -29.56 -3.09
C PRO A 272 -16.31 -30.51 -1.96
N ASP A 273 -17.00 -31.66 -1.83
CA ASP A 273 -16.73 -32.62 -0.74
C ASP A 273 -15.35 -33.32 -0.88
N ASP A 274 -14.82 -33.40 -2.10
CA ASP A 274 -13.51 -33.97 -2.42
C ASP A 274 -12.37 -32.94 -2.43
N LEU A 275 -12.65 -31.67 -2.07
CA LEU A 275 -11.64 -30.60 -2.11
C LEU A 275 -10.44 -30.88 -1.22
N GLY A 276 -10.67 -31.38 0.00
CA GLY A 276 -9.59 -31.74 0.93
C GLY A 276 -8.67 -32.83 0.40
N GLU A 277 -9.24 -33.79 -0.34
CA GLU A 277 -8.50 -34.86 -1.00
C GLU A 277 -7.67 -34.31 -2.17
N GLY A 278 -8.27 -33.46 -3.01
CA GLY A 278 -7.58 -32.79 -4.11
C GLY A 278 -6.43 -31.88 -3.65
N ALA A 279 -6.53 -31.31 -2.45
CA ALA A 279 -5.52 -30.44 -1.86
C ALA A 279 -4.50 -31.17 -0.96
N LYS A 280 -4.44 -32.51 -0.96
CA LYS A 280 -3.47 -33.28 -0.14
C LYS A 280 -2.00 -32.90 -0.39
N GLY A 281 -1.68 -32.44 -1.61
CA GLY A 281 -0.34 -31.99 -2.00
C GLY A 281 0.01 -30.57 -1.54
N LEU A 282 -0.93 -29.85 -0.92
CA LEU A 282 -0.71 -28.48 -0.44
C LEU A 282 0.47 -28.45 0.55
N ARG A 283 1.48 -27.66 0.19
CA ARG A 283 2.59 -27.30 1.08
C ARG A 283 2.55 -25.80 1.28
N LEU A 284 2.59 -25.40 2.55
CA LEU A 284 2.72 -24.00 2.90
C LEU A 284 4.20 -23.63 2.99
N ARG A 285 4.54 -22.44 2.50
CA ARG A 285 5.86 -21.83 2.63
C ARG A 285 5.71 -20.51 3.37
N PRO A 286 6.62 -20.18 4.28
CA PRO A 286 6.58 -18.89 4.94
C PRO A 286 7.06 -17.79 3.97
N ALA A 287 6.46 -16.61 4.07
CA ALA A 287 6.83 -15.43 3.30
C ALA A 287 6.51 -14.15 4.06
N TYR A 288 7.34 -13.13 3.86
CA TYR A 288 7.08 -11.77 4.34
C TYR A 288 6.48 -10.93 3.22
N TYR A 289 5.25 -10.46 3.43
CA TYR A 289 4.57 -9.57 2.49
C TYR A 289 4.71 -8.10 2.92
N PRO A 290 5.11 -7.20 2.01
CA PRO A 290 5.19 -5.78 2.31
C PRO A 290 3.79 -5.15 2.30
N PHE A 291 3.54 -4.34 3.32
CA PHE A 291 2.35 -3.52 3.46
C PHE A 291 2.75 -2.11 3.87
N TRP A 292 1.89 -1.17 3.55
CA TRP A 292 1.91 0.19 4.06
C TRP A 292 0.82 0.33 5.12
N THR A 293 1.15 0.90 6.28
CA THR A 293 0.15 1.45 7.19
C THR A 293 0.20 2.97 7.14
N PHE A 294 -0.96 3.59 7.34
CA PHE A 294 -1.11 5.05 7.36
C PHE A 294 -1.99 5.47 8.51
N ASP A 295 -1.54 6.51 9.20
CA ASP A 295 -2.27 7.13 10.29
C ASP A 295 -2.48 8.60 9.94
N GLY A 296 -3.43 9.24 10.62
CA GLY A 296 -3.68 10.66 10.44
C GLY A 296 -5.06 11.09 10.86
N ALA A 297 -5.41 12.32 10.50
CA ALA A 297 -6.71 12.90 10.78
C ALA A 297 -7.40 13.36 9.50
N ILE A 298 -8.72 13.20 9.47
CA ILE A 298 -9.59 13.77 8.46
C ILE A 298 -10.62 14.68 9.12
N GLU A 299 -10.73 15.91 8.60
CA GLU A 299 -11.81 16.83 8.92
C GLU A 299 -12.73 16.99 7.71
N ALA A 300 -14.02 16.76 7.88
CA ALA A 300 -15.03 16.89 6.84
C ALA A 300 -16.13 17.86 7.27
N ARG A 301 -16.38 18.88 6.45
CA ARG A 301 -17.52 19.78 6.63
C ARG A 301 -18.80 19.08 6.21
N TRP A 302 -19.88 19.29 6.94
CA TRP A 302 -21.19 18.72 6.61
C TRP A 302 -22.31 19.75 6.74
N SER A 303 -23.40 19.52 6.01
CA SER A 303 -24.66 20.24 6.14
C SER A 303 -25.84 19.30 5.95
N CYS A 304 -26.91 19.48 6.71
CA CYS A 304 -28.13 18.71 6.58
C CYS A 304 -29.35 19.49 7.08
N GLU A 305 -30.54 18.97 6.80
CA GLU A 305 -31.77 19.40 7.45
C GLU A 305 -32.18 18.39 8.49
N VAL A 306 -32.49 18.86 9.71
CA VAL A 306 -33.00 18.04 10.81
C VAL A 306 -34.47 18.37 11.10
N GLN A 307 -35.26 17.37 11.42
CA GLN A 307 -36.65 17.57 11.85
C GLN A 307 -36.68 18.00 13.31
N VAL A 308 -37.18 19.21 13.56
CA VAL A 308 -37.38 19.76 14.90
C VAL A 308 -38.87 19.74 15.23
N GLY A 309 -39.26 18.90 16.20
CA GLY A 309 -40.64 18.74 16.68
C GLY A 309 -41.09 17.29 16.72
N HIS A 310 -41.96 16.95 17.68
CA HIS A 310 -42.39 15.57 17.96
C HIS A 310 -43.60 15.09 17.13
N ASP A 311 -44.33 16.00 16.48
CA ASP A 311 -45.53 15.66 15.68
C ASP A 311 -45.17 15.71 14.18
N SER A 312 -45.31 14.59 13.47
CA SER A 312 -45.02 14.46 12.04
C SER A 312 -45.86 15.41 11.17
N ARG A 313 -46.99 15.89 11.69
CA ARG A 313 -47.90 16.82 11.00
C ARG A 313 -47.37 18.26 10.96
N TYR A 314 -46.42 18.62 11.82
CA TYR A 314 -45.78 19.94 11.87
C TYR A 314 -44.25 19.82 11.86
N ALA A 315 -43.72 18.92 11.03
CA ALA A 315 -42.29 18.72 10.86
C ALA A 315 -41.60 20.01 10.38
N ARG A 316 -40.93 20.72 11.29
CA ARG A 316 -40.13 21.89 10.96
C ARG A 316 -38.71 21.45 10.67
N TRP A 317 -38.28 21.62 9.43
CA TRP A 317 -36.91 21.30 9.02
C TRP A 317 -36.00 22.50 9.27
N GLU A 318 -34.96 22.30 10.07
CA GLU A 318 -33.94 23.32 10.31
C GLU A 318 -32.61 22.91 9.67
N GLN A 319 -31.96 23.86 9.03
CA GLN A 319 -30.61 23.69 8.51
C GLN A 319 -29.61 23.59 9.67
N ARG A 320 -28.71 22.62 9.56
CA ARG A 320 -27.58 22.38 10.47
C ARG A 320 -26.32 22.18 9.64
N ASN A 321 -25.21 22.67 10.16
CA ASN A 321 -23.91 22.49 9.54
C ASN A 321 -22.84 22.39 10.61
N GLY A 322 -21.74 21.73 10.28
CA GLY A 322 -20.65 21.55 11.22
C GLY A 322 -19.40 20.99 10.56
N VAL A 323 -18.44 20.66 11.40
CA VAL A 323 -17.21 19.95 11.04
C VAL A 323 -17.21 18.64 11.81
N TYR A 324 -16.97 17.54 11.10
CA TYR A 324 -16.70 16.24 11.69
C TYR A 324 -15.21 15.97 11.60
N SER A 325 -14.59 15.51 12.67
CA SER A 325 -13.18 15.15 12.71
C SER A 325 -13.02 13.73 13.24
N GLU A 326 -12.19 12.92 12.60
CA GLU A 326 -11.84 11.57 13.04
C GLU A 326 -10.36 11.31 12.80
N PHE A 327 -9.74 10.61 13.74
CA PHE A 327 -8.40 10.04 13.58
C PHE A 327 -8.54 8.62 13.06
N PHE A 328 -7.69 8.24 12.12
CA PHE A 328 -7.53 6.85 11.70
C PHE A 328 -6.12 6.39 12.08
N ASP A 329 -6.03 5.16 12.53
CA ASP A 329 -4.82 4.49 12.98
C ASP A 329 -4.74 3.15 12.24
N ASP A 330 -3.54 2.83 11.77
CA ASP A 330 -3.14 1.60 11.11
C ASP A 330 -4.01 1.23 9.88
N VAL A 331 -4.25 2.19 8.98
CA VAL A 331 -4.94 1.91 7.71
C VAL A 331 -4.03 1.07 6.81
N LEU A 332 -4.25 -0.24 6.82
CA LEU A 332 -3.44 -1.22 6.10
C LEU A 332 -3.75 -1.25 4.60
N VAL A 333 -2.70 -1.15 3.79
CA VAL A 333 -2.74 -1.26 2.32
C VAL A 333 -1.61 -2.19 1.87
N PRO A 334 -1.86 -3.22 1.06
CA PRO A 334 -0.81 -4.09 0.55
C PRO A 334 0.12 -3.28 -0.36
N ALA A 335 1.42 -3.54 -0.25
CA ALA A 335 2.41 -2.92 -1.11
C ALA A 335 2.64 -3.74 -2.41
N VAL A 336 1.94 -4.87 -2.55
CA VAL A 336 1.90 -5.69 -3.77
C VAL A 336 0.52 -5.65 -4.43
N SER A 337 0.49 -5.61 -5.76
CA SER A 337 -0.73 -5.60 -6.57
C SER A 337 -1.33 -6.99 -6.75
N ALA A 338 -0.52 -8.04 -6.60
CA ALA A 338 -0.95 -9.44 -6.71
C ALA A 338 -1.96 -9.85 -5.63
N LEU A 339 -1.97 -9.19 -4.46
CA LEU A 339 -2.99 -9.41 -3.43
C LEU A 339 -4.21 -8.52 -3.68
N ASN A 340 -5.35 -9.15 -3.93
CA ASN A 340 -6.60 -8.42 -4.11
C ASN A 340 -7.25 -8.06 -2.75
N LYS A 341 -8.24 -7.17 -2.79
CA LYS A 341 -8.94 -6.67 -1.59
C LYS A 341 -9.59 -7.79 -0.76
N GLN A 342 -10.10 -8.84 -1.41
CA GLN A 342 -10.78 -9.94 -0.72
C GLN A 342 -9.77 -10.85 -0.02
N GLU A 343 -8.67 -11.20 -0.67
CA GLU A 343 -7.60 -12.02 -0.09
C GLU A 343 -7.04 -11.40 1.20
N ILE A 344 -6.93 -10.08 1.25
CA ILE A 344 -6.47 -9.34 2.43
C ILE A 344 -7.54 -9.36 3.52
N ALA A 345 -8.79 -9.09 3.17
CA ALA A 345 -9.89 -9.15 4.12
C ALA A 345 -10.05 -10.56 4.73
N ASP A 346 -9.76 -11.60 3.95
CA ASP A 346 -9.86 -12.99 4.41
C ASP A 346 -8.73 -13.40 5.38
N ILE A 347 -7.62 -12.67 5.43
CA ILE A 347 -6.48 -12.95 6.33
C ILE A 347 -6.32 -11.92 7.46
N GLU A 348 -7.10 -10.84 7.45
CA GLU A 348 -7.23 -9.91 8.56
C GLU A 348 -7.96 -10.57 9.77
N PRO A 349 -7.74 -10.09 11.01
CA PRO A 349 -6.90 -8.95 11.40
C PRO A 349 -5.42 -9.33 11.56
N PHE A 350 -4.55 -8.34 11.38
CA PHE A 350 -3.14 -8.40 11.77
C PHE A 350 -2.92 -7.71 13.12
N ASN A 351 -1.93 -8.15 13.89
CA ASN A 351 -1.55 -7.49 15.13
C ASN A 351 -0.42 -6.48 14.86
N LEU A 352 -0.81 -5.27 14.43
CA LEU A 352 0.12 -4.22 14.00
C LEU A 352 0.85 -3.53 15.17
N LYS A 353 0.40 -3.75 16.41
CA LYS A 353 1.12 -3.30 17.61
C LYS A 353 2.17 -4.32 18.09
N ASP A 354 2.13 -5.56 17.61
CA ASP A 354 3.14 -6.61 17.87
C ASP A 354 4.09 -6.75 16.67
N VAL A 355 4.80 -5.65 16.40
CA VAL A 355 5.83 -5.55 15.36
C VAL A 355 7.15 -5.09 15.98
N VAL A 356 8.24 -5.64 15.50
CA VAL A 356 9.60 -5.30 15.93
C VAL A 356 10.30 -4.47 14.86
N LYS A 357 11.32 -3.71 15.28
CA LYS A 357 12.21 -3.00 14.37
C LYS A 357 12.78 -3.98 13.35
N PHE A 358 12.77 -3.56 12.09
CA PHE A 358 13.34 -4.34 11.02
C PHE A 358 14.87 -4.36 11.14
N GLU A 359 15.43 -5.57 11.08
CA GLU A 359 16.86 -5.87 11.03
C GLU A 359 17.11 -6.77 9.81
N PRO A 360 18.07 -6.44 8.92
CA PRO A 360 18.32 -7.20 7.69
C PRO A 360 18.51 -8.72 7.87
N GLU A 361 19.03 -9.15 9.02
CA GLU A 361 19.21 -10.55 9.41
C GLU A 361 17.89 -11.35 9.30
N GLN A 362 16.74 -10.71 9.52
CA GLN A 362 15.42 -11.36 9.52
C GLN A 362 15.00 -11.83 8.11
N LEU A 363 15.72 -11.41 7.08
CA LEU A 363 15.51 -11.81 5.69
C LEU A 363 16.70 -12.61 5.14
N ALA A 364 17.68 -12.97 5.97
CA ALA A 364 18.89 -13.67 5.56
C ALA A 364 18.55 -15.05 4.97
N GLY A 365 18.83 -15.23 3.68
CA GLY A 365 18.54 -16.48 2.96
C GLY A 365 17.08 -16.63 2.52
N TRP A 366 16.29 -15.56 2.65
CA TRP A 366 14.91 -15.49 2.18
C TRP A 366 14.86 -14.55 0.98
N ALA A 367 14.14 -14.92 -0.09
CA ALA A 367 13.78 -13.95 -1.11
C ALA A 367 12.67 -13.04 -0.55
N THR A 368 12.93 -11.74 -0.62
CA THR A 368 12.05 -10.73 -0.06
C THR A 368 11.11 -10.26 -1.16
N LEU A 369 9.81 -10.25 -0.88
CA LEU A 369 8.86 -9.65 -1.80
C LEU A 369 9.13 -8.15 -1.77
N SER A 370 9.68 -7.61 -2.85
CA SER A 370 9.74 -6.17 -3.05
C SER A 370 8.32 -5.66 -3.33
N TYR A 371 8.06 -4.40 -3.01
CA TYR A 371 6.77 -3.79 -3.30
C TYR A 371 6.69 -3.30 -4.76
N ASP A 372 5.52 -3.50 -5.39
CA ASP A 372 5.18 -2.99 -6.73
C ASP A 372 4.23 -1.78 -6.67
N ARG A 373 3.77 -1.43 -5.47
CA ARG A 373 2.95 -0.27 -5.19
C ARG A 373 3.74 0.72 -4.38
N SER A 374 3.95 1.89 -4.97
CA SER A 374 4.63 3.00 -4.31
C SER A 374 3.88 3.44 -3.05
N MET A 375 4.60 4.04 -2.11
CA MET A 375 4.01 4.60 -0.90
C MET A 375 2.99 5.70 -1.26
N ALA A 376 3.30 6.54 -2.25
CA ALA A 376 2.40 7.59 -2.73
C ALA A 376 1.05 7.02 -3.23
N ASP A 377 1.08 5.98 -4.07
CA ASP A 377 -0.15 5.32 -4.56
C ASP A 377 -0.92 4.63 -3.43
N ALA A 378 -0.20 3.95 -2.53
CA ALA A 378 -0.81 3.33 -1.36
C ALA A 378 -1.50 4.37 -0.47
N SER A 379 -0.95 5.59 -0.34
CA SER A 379 -1.57 6.68 0.42
C SER A 379 -2.92 7.14 -0.17
N LEU A 380 -3.08 7.06 -1.50
CA LEU A 380 -4.35 7.38 -2.16
C LEU A 380 -5.40 6.30 -1.89
N LEU A 381 -5.00 5.02 -1.93
CA LEU A 381 -5.87 3.90 -1.58
C LEU A 381 -6.30 3.93 -0.11
N ALA A 382 -5.38 4.29 0.79
CA ALA A 382 -5.68 4.47 2.21
C ALA A 382 -6.76 5.56 2.42
N ARG A 383 -6.58 6.73 1.80
CA ARG A 383 -7.58 7.81 1.84
C ARG A 383 -8.93 7.37 1.27
N GLU A 384 -8.93 6.63 0.16
CA GLU A 384 -10.16 6.08 -0.42
C GLU A 384 -10.87 5.12 0.55
N LYS A 385 -10.11 4.23 1.21
CA LYS A 385 -10.63 3.29 2.22
C LYS A 385 -11.26 4.04 3.39
N VAL A 386 -10.55 5.01 3.96
CA VAL A 386 -11.05 5.86 5.07
C VAL A 386 -12.33 6.57 4.67
N VAL A 387 -12.39 7.24 3.52
CA VAL A 387 -13.60 7.95 3.08
C VAL A 387 -14.78 7.00 2.84
N ARG A 388 -14.52 5.81 2.27
CA ARG A 388 -15.55 4.80 2.01
C ARG A 388 -16.18 4.29 3.31
N GLU A 389 -15.39 4.08 4.34
CA GLU A 389 -15.85 3.61 5.66
C GLU A 389 -16.45 4.72 6.51
N LEU A 390 -15.92 5.94 6.41
CA LEU A 390 -16.36 7.11 7.14
C LEU A 390 -17.75 7.58 6.69
N ARG A 391 -17.99 7.65 5.38
CA ARG A 391 -19.21 8.26 4.82
C ARG A 391 -20.52 7.65 5.34
N PRO A 392 -20.70 6.31 5.39
CA PRO A 392 -21.91 5.70 5.97
C PRO A 392 -22.01 5.94 7.48
N ARG A 393 -20.89 5.91 8.21
CA ARG A 393 -20.85 6.12 9.66
C ARG A 393 -21.22 7.56 10.04
N MET A 394 -20.74 8.54 9.27
CA MET A 394 -21.03 9.97 9.51
C MET A 394 -22.52 10.28 9.55
N TYR A 395 -23.35 9.61 8.74
CA TYR A 395 -24.79 9.83 8.75
C TYR A 395 -25.42 9.56 10.13
N GLY A 396 -24.94 8.52 10.83
CA GLY A 396 -25.39 8.19 12.18
C GLY A 396 -24.85 9.15 13.26
N MET A 397 -23.62 9.64 13.08
CA MET A 397 -22.91 10.46 14.07
C MET A 397 -23.28 11.95 14.03
N ILE A 398 -23.64 12.48 12.86
CA ILE A 398 -24.08 13.86 12.70
C ILE A 398 -25.50 14.01 13.26
N GLU A 399 -25.72 14.95 14.19
CA GLU A 399 -27.03 15.23 14.80
C GLU A 399 -27.75 13.92 15.21
N PRO A 400 -27.19 13.17 16.19
CA PRO A 400 -27.76 11.89 16.60
C PRO A 400 -29.14 12.10 17.23
N GLY A 401 -30.09 11.20 16.91
CA GLY A 401 -31.46 11.26 17.43
C GLY A 401 -32.45 12.10 16.62
N TYR A 402 -31.99 12.82 15.58
CA TYR A 402 -32.86 13.55 14.66
C TYR A 402 -33.11 12.78 13.36
N GLU A 403 -34.33 12.91 12.82
CA GLU A 403 -34.58 12.55 11.42
C GLU A 403 -33.90 13.58 10.52
N LYS A 404 -33.21 13.09 9.48
CA LYS A 404 -32.26 13.86 8.66
C LYS A 404 -32.60 13.72 7.19
N ARG A 405 -32.43 14.79 6.42
CA ARG A 405 -32.48 14.77 4.95
C ARG A 405 -31.47 15.73 4.35
N ASN A 406 -31.26 15.62 3.04
CA ASN A 406 -30.35 16.49 2.28
C ASN A 406 -28.93 16.54 2.88
N VAL A 407 -28.44 15.43 3.42
CA VAL A 407 -27.11 15.36 4.02
C VAL A 407 -26.06 15.51 2.92
N GLN A 408 -25.23 16.53 3.06
CA GLN A 408 -24.10 16.80 2.19
C GLN A 408 -22.82 16.77 3.03
N ILE A 409 -21.80 16.12 2.48
CA ILE A 409 -20.47 16.01 3.10
C ILE A 409 -19.48 16.59 2.10
N GLY A 410 -18.76 17.63 2.51
CA GLY A 410 -17.72 18.28 1.72
C GLY A 410 -16.46 17.43 1.58
N ALA A 411 -15.53 17.89 0.75
CA ALA A 411 -14.21 17.27 0.65
C ALA A 411 -13.50 17.32 2.01
N GLY A 412 -12.87 16.19 2.39
CA GLY A 412 -12.11 16.09 3.63
C GLY A 412 -10.77 16.80 3.53
N SER A 413 -10.38 17.55 4.56
CA SER A 413 -9.01 18.02 4.76
C SER A 413 -8.23 17.02 5.60
N TRP A 414 -7.09 16.59 5.08
CA TRP A 414 -6.22 15.60 5.71
C TRP A 414 -5.08 16.31 6.45
N SER A 415 -4.73 15.83 7.63
CA SER A 415 -3.62 16.39 8.40
C SER A 415 -2.89 15.31 9.19
N GLY A 416 -1.64 15.62 9.59
CA GLY A 416 -0.85 14.76 10.46
C GLY A 416 -0.55 13.38 9.90
N MET A 417 -0.53 13.20 8.57
CA MET A 417 -0.37 11.86 7.99
C MET A 417 1.03 11.30 8.23
N THR A 418 1.08 10.07 8.74
CA THR A 418 2.30 9.25 8.89
C THR A 418 2.19 7.99 8.03
N TYR A 419 3.31 7.32 7.82
CA TYR A 419 3.34 6.02 7.16
C TYR A 419 4.34 5.08 7.83
N LYS A 420 4.14 3.80 7.61
CA LYS A 420 5.03 2.71 8.02
C LYS A 420 5.06 1.65 6.93
N HIS A 421 6.25 1.26 6.50
CA HIS A 421 6.49 0.08 5.69
C HIS A 421 6.68 -1.11 6.63
N VAL A 422 5.75 -2.05 6.58
CA VAL A 422 5.71 -3.22 7.47
C VAL A 422 5.76 -4.51 6.66
N LEU A 423 6.61 -5.43 7.09
CA LEU A 423 6.63 -6.80 6.59
C LEU A 423 5.74 -7.69 7.47
N LEU A 424 4.69 -8.27 6.88
CA LEU A 424 3.74 -9.14 7.58
C LEU A 424 3.97 -10.62 7.24
N PRO A 425 4.00 -11.52 8.24
CA PRO A 425 4.29 -12.94 8.04
C PRO A 425 3.05 -13.66 7.52
N LEU A 426 3.16 -14.32 6.37
CA LEU A 426 2.13 -15.17 5.80
C LEU A 426 2.69 -16.56 5.49
N TRP A 427 1.88 -17.60 5.73
CA TRP A 427 2.10 -18.91 5.15
C TRP A 427 1.32 -19.02 3.85
N VAL A 428 2.03 -19.22 2.75
CA VAL A 428 1.46 -19.23 1.41
C VAL A 428 1.53 -20.63 0.84
N GLY A 429 0.45 -21.09 0.24
CA GLY A 429 0.48 -22.32 -0.55
C GLY A 429 -0.43 -22.25 -1.76
N THR A 430 -0.14 -23.12 -2.71
CA THR A 430 -0.96 -23.31 -3.91
C THR A 430 -1.42 -24.76 -3.98
N TYR A 431 -2.62 -24.96 -4.50
CA TYR A 431 -3.17 -26.27 -4.75
C TYR A 431 -3.94 -26.28 -6.07
N HIS A 432 -3.97 -27.45 -6.72
CA HIS A 432 -4.67 -27.62 -7.98
C HIS A 432 -5.94 -28.43 -7.74
N TYR A 433 -7.05 -28.00 -8.32
CA TYR A 433 -8.31 -28.71 -8.26
C TYR A 433 -9.02 -28.60 -9.61
N LYS A 434 -9.30 -29.75 -10.24
CA LYS A 434 -9.96 -29.87 -11.56
C LYS A 434 -9.32 -29.03 -12.68
N GLY A 435 -7.98 -28.91 -12.66
CA GLY A 435 -7.22 -28.18 -13.68
C GLY A 435 -7.09 -26.68 -13.42
N GLU A 436 -7.74 -26.14 -12.37
CA GLU A 436 -7.56 -24.77 -11.91
C GLU A 436 -6.63 -24.73 -10.71
N GLU A 437 -5.82 -23.66 -10.62
CA GLU A 437 -4.88 -23.45 -9.54
C GLU A 437 -5.42 -22.39 -8.58
N PHE A 438 -5.55 -22.77 -7.31
CA PHE A 438 -6.01 -21.93 -6.22
C PHE A 438 -4.86 -21.66 -5.25
N HIS A 439 -4.95 -20.57 -4.52
CA HIS A 439 -3.98 -20.24 -3.48
C HIS A 439 -4.68 -20.12 -2.12
N VAL A 440 -3.91 -20.38 -1.08
CA VAL A 440 -4.31 -20.25 0.31
C VAL A 440 -3.25 -19.45 1.04
N LEU A 441 -3.72 -18.55 1.90
CA LEU A 441 -2.91 -17.69 2.75
C LEU A 441 -3.30 -17.95 4.19
N VAL A 442 -2.33 -18.11 5.07
CA VAL A 442 -2.56 -18.17 6.52
C VAL A 442 -1.79 -17.04 7.17
N ASN A 443 -2.48 -16.23 7.95
CA ASN A 443 -1.87 -15.18 8.75
C ASN A 443 -0.89 -15.77 9.77
N GLY A 444 0.39 -15.40 9.70
CA GLY A 444 1.44 -15.94 10.55
C GLY A 444 1.38 -15.47 12.01
N GLN A 445 0.60 -14.43 12.33
CA GLN A 445 0.36 -13.97 13.71
C GLN A 445 -0.89 -14.62 14.31
N THR A 446 -2.01 -14.62 13.57
CA THR A 446 -3.33 -14.99 14.12
C THR A 446 -3.80 -16.38 13.72
N GLY A 447 -3.28 -16.94 12.63
CA GLY A 447 -3.72 -18.21 12.07
C GLY A 447 -5.01 -18.11 11.24
N THR A 448 -5.54 -16.91 11.01
CA THR A 448 -6.67 -16.71 10.10
C THR A 448 -6.32 -17.23 8.71
N VAL A 449 -7.19 -18.05 8.14
CA VAL A 449 -6.99 -18.67 6.81
C VAL A 449 -7.89 -17.99 5.79
N GLY A 450 -7.28 -17.51 4.72
CA GLY A 450 -7.95 -16.89 3.59
C GLY A 450 -7.50 -17.44 2.24
N GLY A 451 -8.17 -16.99 1.18
CA GLY A 451 -7.88 -17.38 -0.19
C GLY A 451 -9.10 -17.93 -0.93
N SER A 452 -8.86 -18.46 -2.11
CA SER A 452 -9.92 -18.90 -3.02
C SER A 452 -10.24 -20.38 -2.87
N LYS A 453 -11.55 -20.72 -2.93
CA LYS A 453 -12.05 -22.09 -3.02
C LYS A 453 -12.87 -22.26 -4.30
N PRO A 454 -12.80 -23.43 -4.96
CA PRO A 454 -13.75 -23.77 -6.02
C PRO A 454 -15.17 -23.79 -5.43
N LYS A 455 -16.14 -23.33 -6.22
CA LYS A 455 -17.56 -23.39 -5.86
C LYS A 455 -18.18 -24.63 -6.48
N ASP A 456 -18.87 -25.41 -5.67
CA ASP A 456 -19.71 -26.51 -6.14
C ASP A 456 -21.00 -25.93 -6.74
N THR A 457 -21.08 -25.93 -8.07
CA THR A 457 -22.23 -25.41 -8.83
C THR A 457 -23.52 -26.13 -8.49
N VAL A 458 -23.48 -27.42 -8.14
CA VAL A 458 -24.67 -28.21 -7.79
C VAL A 458 -25.21 -27.73 -6.44
N LYS A 459 -24.33 -27.53 -5.45
CA LYS A 459 -24.73 -26.98 -4.14
C LYS A 459 -25.29 -25.57 -4.26
N VAL A 460 -24.66 -24.72 -5.09
CA VAL A 460 -25.14 -23.36 -5.34
C VAL A 460 -26.55 -23.38 -5.97
N ILE A 461 -26.75 -24.15 -7.04
CA ILE A 461 -28.07 -24.25 -7.71
C ILE A 461 -29.13 -24.82 -6.76
N GLY A 462 -28.77 -25.82 -5.95
CA GLY A 462 -29.67 -26.41 -4.96
C GLY A 462 -30.19 -25.38 -3.94
N VAL A 463 -29.30 -24.52 -3.41
CA VAL A 463 -29.69 -23.44 -2.48
C VAL A 463 -30.60 -22.42 -3.17
N TRP A 464 -30.30 -22.01 -4.41
CA TRP A 464 -31.17 -21.11 -5.17
C TRP A 464 -32.55 -21.71 -5.45
N ALA A 465 -32.61 -23.00 -5.80
CA ALA A 465 -33.87 -23.70 -6.03
C ALA A 465 -34.72 -23.76 -4.76
N ILE A 466 -34.12 -24.09 -3.61
CA ILE A 466 -34.82 -24.08 -2.31
C ILE A 466 -35.30 -22.67 -1.98
N GLY A 467 -34.47 -21.65 -2.19
CA GLY A 467 -34.84 -20.25 -1.97
C GLY A 467 -36.04 -19.83 -2.82
N LEU A 468 -36.06 -20.18 -4.11
CA LEU A 468 -37.18 -19.93 -5.02
C LEU A 468 -38.46 -20.64 -4.57
N VAL A 469 -38.37 -21.89 -4.15
CA VAL A 469 -39.52 -22.65 -3.63
C VAL A 469 -40.09 -21.98 -2.37
N LEU A 470 -39.24 -21.58 -1.43
CA LEU A 470 -39.68 -20.89 -0.21
C LEU A 470 -40.34 -19.54 -0.54
N LEU A 471 -39.78 -18.78 -1.48
CA LEU A 471 -40.34 -17.48 -1.90
C LEU A 471 -41.69 -17.66 -2.60
N ALA A 472 -41.83 -18.70 -3.43
CA ALA A 472 -43.10 -19.06 -4.05
C ALA A 472 -44.16 -19.49 -3.00
N LEU A 473 -43.78 -20.28 -1.99
CA LEU A 473 -44.67 -20.66 -0.89
C LEU A 473 -45.09 -19.45 -0.05
N LEU A 474 -44.17 -18.52 0.22
CA LEU A 474 -44.49 -17.26 0.91
C LEU A 474 -45.46 -16.41 0.09
N ALA A 475 -45.24 -16.28 -1.22
CA ALA A 475 -46.13 -15.53 -2.11
C ALA A 475 -47.53 -16.17 -2.19
N LEU A 476 -47.61 -17.50 -2.27
CA LEU A 476 -48.87 -18.24 -2.24
C LEU A 476 -49.58 -18.07 -0.89
N GLY A 477 -48.85 -18.13 0.22
CA GLY A 477 -49.39 -17.88 1.56
C GLY A 477 -49.93 -16.45 1.71
N LEU A 478 -49.19 -15.46 1.22
CA LEU A 478 -49.62 -14.06 1.21
C LEU A 478 -50.87 -13.87 0.33
N SER A 479 -50.87 -14.47 -0.86
CA SER A 479 -52.01 -14.42 -1.78
C SER A 479 -53.24 -15.09 -1.18
N TRP A 480 -53.08 -16.23 -0.51
CA TRP A 480 -54.18 -16.91 0.18
C TRP A 480 -54.74 -16.05 1.30
N LEU A 481 -53.87 -15.42 2.09
CA LEU A 481 -54.25 -14.53 3.19
C LEU A 481 -54.97 -13.27 2.69
N ILE A 482 -54.51 -12.68 1.59
CA ILE A 482 -55.19 -11.56 0.91
C ILE A 482 -56.55 -12.00 0.38
N LEU A 483 -56.67 -13.20 -0.21
CA LEU A 483 -57.96 -13.69 -0.73
C LEU A 483 -58.95 -14.07 0.38
N THR A 484 -58.47 -14.54 1.53
CA THR A 484 -59.35 -14.92 2.66
C THR A 484 -59.76 -13.74 3.54
N TYR A 485 -58.89 -12.75 3.71
CA TYR A 485 -59.12 -11.63 4.63
C TYR A 485 -59.20 -10.26 3.94
N GLY A 486 -59.00 -10.18 2.62
CA GLY A 486 -58.98 -8.92 1.87
C GLY A 486 -60.35 -8.26 1.77
N ASP A 487 -61.42 -9.05 1.63
CA ASP A 487 -62.80 -8.53 1.56
C ASP A 487 -63.24 -7.96 2.92
N ASP A 488 -62.91 -8.63 4.03
CA ASP A 488 -63.17 -8.13 5.39
C ASP A 488 -62.39 -6.84 5.67
N MET A 489 -61.16 -6.73 5.17
CA MET A 489 -60.34 -5.53 5.31
C MET A 489 -60.87 -4.35 4.47
N LEU A 490 -61.37 -4.61 3.26
CA LEU A 490 -62.00 -3.59 2.40
C LEU A 490 -63.33 -3.10 2.98
N LEU A 491 -64.14 -4.00 3.55
CA LEU A 491 -65.38 -3.64 4.25
C LEU A 491 -65.12 -2.81 5.51
N TRP A 492 -64.09 -3.16 6.29
CA TRP A 492 -63.65 -2.38 7.44
C TRP A 492 -63.15 -0.98 7.05
N LEU A 493 -62.40 -0.86 5.94
CA LEU A 493 -61.94 0.44 5.42
C LEU A 493 -63.09 1.31 4.85
N GLN A 494 -64.10 0.70 4.23
CA GLN A 494 -65.30 1.44 3.77
C GLN A 494 -66.15 1.95 4.94
N GLN A 495 -66.25 1.21 6.05
CA GLN A 495 -66.95 1.68 7.25
C GLN A 495 -66.26 2.86 7.94
N GLN A 496 -64.93 2.96 7.87
CA GLN A 496 -64.18 4.09 8.41
C GLN A 496 -64.24 5.35 7.53
N GLY A 497 -64.63 5.24 6.26
CA GLY A 497 -64.68 6.34 5.30
C GLY A 497 -66.04 7.05 5.15
N GLN A 498 -67.11 6.59 5.83
CA GLN A 498 -68.44 7.23 5.83
C GLN A 498 -68.80 7.94 7.15
N GLY A 499 -67.80 8.21 8.01
CA GLY A 499 -67.95 8.97 9.25
C GLY A 499 -67.68 10.45 9.10
#